data_AF-A0A7R9VAU2-F1
#
_entry.id   AF-A0A7R9VAU2-F1
#
_cell.length_a   1.000
_cell.length_b   1.000
_cell.length_c   1.000
_cell.angle_alpha   90.00
_cell.angle_beta   90.00
_cell.angle_gamma   90.00
#
_symmetry.space_group_name_H-M   'P 1'
#
loop_
_entity.id
_entity.type
_entity.pdbx_description
1 polymer ?
#
loop_
_entity_poly.entity_id
_entity_poly.type
_entity_poly.pdbx_seq_one_letter_code
_entity_poly.pdbx_strand_id
1 'polypeptide(L)'
;APVDRAVARGVVSQATTKQTDPTTAANAAKLEAVMKSSNLEMNLPYRHETVKKYYPTSLGVDDFMGRLETLLAAYGFTGDNSIACTNLCRDEVTAILKDKIEAVFGCSFNTNGLGGVITCGVTGFGAGLSHSPTDPDGREKYIFFSFPHIAIDGKGTVGSISRPGRAGPSCACGAMAKALGEFQ
;
A
#
# COMPACT_ATOMS: atom_id res chain seq x y z
N ALA A 1 -52.65 36.90 -30.67
CA ALA A 1 -51.98 36.77 -31.96
C ALA A 1 -50.81 35.81 -31.79
N PRO A 2 -50.84 34.63 -32.44
CA PRO A 2 -49.75 33.65 -32.39
C PRO A 2 -48.73 33.95 -33.51
N VAL A 3 -47.48 33.55 -33.32
CA VAL A 3 -46.54 33.43 -34.45
C VAL A 3 -45.73 32.15 -34.32
N ASP A 4 -45.63 31.48 -35.47
CA ASP A 4 -45.29 30.09 -35.73
C ASP A 4 -43.96 29.56 -35.20
N ARG A 5 -44.02 28.27 -34.83
CA ARG A 5 -42.86 27.36 -34.77
C ARG A 5 -42.47 26.97 -36.19
N ALA A 6 -41.32 27.46 -36.67
CA ALA A 6 -40.64 26.92 -37.84
C ALA A 6 -39.55 25.92 -37.42
N VAL A 7 -39.64 24.71 -37.98
CA VAL A 7 -38.69 23.60 -37.85
C VAL A 7 -37.46 23.89 -38.72
N ALA A 8 -36.26 23.87 -38.13
CA ALA A 8 -34.99 23.93 -38.87
C ALA A 8 -34.22 22.62 -38.74
N ARG A 9 -33.84 22.10 -39.92
CA ARG A 9 -33.25 20.79 -40.22
C ARG A 9 -31.80 20.70 -39.74
N GLY A 10 -31.38 19.48 -39.42
CA GLY A 10 -30.04 19.15 -38.97
C GLY A 10 -28.94 19.46 -39.98
N VAL A 11 -27.77 19.82 -39.45
CA VAL A 11 -26.51 19.93 -40.18
C VAL A 11 -25.63 18.76 -39.75
N VAL A 12 -25.31 17.90 -40.72
CA VAL A 12 -24.36 16.80 -40.59
C VAL A 12 -22.95 17.40 -40.52
N SER A 13 -22.26 17.25 -39.39
CA SER A 13 -20.83 17.55 -39.27
C SER A 13 -20.03 16.43 -39.91
N GLN A 14 -19.29 16.73 -40.97
CA GLN A 14 -18.37 15.80 -41.62
C GLN A 14 -17.19 15.49 -40.69
N ALA A 15 -16.98 14.21 -40.38
CA ALA A 15 -15.82 13.74 -39.64
C ALA A 15 -14.56 13.92 -40.51
N THR A 16 -13.72 14.88 -40.16
CA THR A 16 -12.36 14.98 -40.72
C THR A 16 -11.50 13.89 -40.09
N THR A 17 -11.07 12.93 -40.90
CA THR A 17 -10.02 11.97 -40.54
C THR A 17 -8.73 12.74 -40.24
N LYS A 18 -8.39 12.88 -38.94
CA LYS A 18 -7.07 13.34 -38.52
C LYS A 18 -6.03 12.35 -39.05
N GLN A 19 -5.27 12.76 -40.06
CA GLN A 19 -4.01 12.09 -40.41
C GLN A 19 -3.11 12.13 -39.18
N THR A 20 -2.75 10.94 -38.68
CA THR A 20 -1.81 10.78 -37.58
C THR A 20 -0.44 11.26 -38.05
N ASP A 21 0.12 12.25 -37.34
CA ASP A 21 1.45 12.79 -37.59
C ASP A 21 2.49 11.66 -37.54
N PRO A 22 3.30 11.44 -38.60
CA PRO A 22 4.30 10.38 -38.66
C PRO A 22 5.32 10.44 -37.51
N THR A 23 5.50 11.62 -36.90
CA THR A 23 6.37 11.84 -35.74
C THR A 23 5.80 11.19 -34.47
N THR A 24 4.47 11.14 -34.33
CA THR A 24 3.79 10.50 -33.20
C THR A 24 3.83 8.97 -33.31
N ALA A 25 3.68 8.44 -34.52
CA ALA A 25 3.79 7.01 -34.79
C ALA A 25 5.23 6.49 -34.58
N ALA A 26 6.23 7.28 -35.00
CA ALA A 26 7.63 6.96 -34.76
C ALA A 26 8.00 6.99 -33.27
N ASN A 27 7.45 7.94 -32.50
CA ASN A 27 7.65 8.00 -31.05
C ASN A 27 6.94 6.86 -30.30
N ALA A 28 5.74 6.47 -30.73
CA ALA A 28 5.04 5.31 -30.18
C ALA A 28 5.81 4.01 -30.45
N ALA A 29 6.30 3.82 -31.69
CA ALA A 29 7.12 2.67 -32.05
C ALA A 29 8.45 2.64 -31.30
N LYS A 30 9.05 3.81 -31.01
CA LYS A 30 10.26 3.93 -30.19
C LYS A 30 9.99 3.64 -28.72
N LEU A 31 8.83 4.05 -28.19
CA LEU A 31 8.38 3.72 -26.83
C LEU A 31 8.13 2.21 -26.70
N GLU A 32 7.47 1.63 -27.69
CA GLU A 32 7.17 0.20 -27.77
C GLU A 32 8.44 -0.63 -27.94
N ALA A 33 9.40 -0.13 -28.73
CA ALA A 33 10.72 -0.75 -28.86
C ALA A 33 11.54 -0.66 -27.57
N VAL A 34 11.46 0.45 -26.82
CA VAL A 34 12.10 0.58 -25.50
C VAL A 34 11.45 -0.34 -24.47
N MET A 35 10.12 -0.48 -24.51
CA MET A 35 9.39 -1.46 -23.69
C MET A 35 9.77 -2.90 -24.02
N LYS A 36 10.00 -3.21 -25.31
CA LYS A 36 10.40 -4.54 -25.80
C LYS A 36 11.90 -4.82 -25.65
N SER A 37 12.77 -3.81 -25.66
CA SER A 37 14.24 -3.97 -25.63
C SER A 37 14.82 -4.04 -24.22
N SER A 38 14.04 -3.72 -23.19
CA SER A 38 14.42 -4.05 -21.83
C SER A 38 14.12 -5.54 -21.59
N ASN A 39 15.14 -6.33 -21.28
CA ASN A 39 15.03 -7.70 -20.75
C ASN A 39 14.34 -7.71 -19.37
N LEU A 40 13.09 -7.26 -19.33
CA LEU A 40 12.35 -6.84 -18.15
C LEU A 40 10.90 -7.35 -18.22
N GLU A 41 10.73 -8.61 -18.64
CA GLU A 41 9.48 -9.35 -18.39
C GLU A 41 9.39 -9.78 -16.91
N MET A 42 9.54 -8.80 -16.02
CA MET A 42 9.19 -8.85 -14.61
C MET A 42 7.90 -8.08 -14.43
N ASN A 43 6.81 -8.64 -14.97
CA ASN A 43 5.50 -8.04 -14.83
C ASN A 43 4.99 -8.26 -13.38
N LEU A 44 4.08 -7.40 -12.90
CA LEU A 44 3.40 -7.52 -11.61
C LEU A 44 2.92 -8.95 -11.29
N PRO A 45 2.41 -9.76 -12.24
CA PRO A 45 2.07 -11.15 -12.03
C PRO A 45 3.24 -12.02 -11.54
N TYR A 46 4.44 -11.92 -12.13
CA TYR A 46 5.59 -12.73 -11.71
C TYR A 46 5.99 -12.45 -10.26
N ARG A 47 6.03 -11.16 -9.89
CA ARG A 47 6.30 -10.78 -8.50
C ARG A 47 5.20 -11.25 -7.57
N HIS A 48 3.93 -11.16 -8.00
CA HIS A 48 2.79 -11.68 -7.23
C HIS A 48 2.93 -13.20 -6.98
N GLU A 49 3.26 -13.99 -8.00
CA GLU A 49 3.51 -15.43 -7.86
C GLU A 49 4.66 -15.72 -6.90
N THR A 50 5.73 -14.91 -6.95
CA THR A 50 6.85 -15.06 -6.01
C THR A 50 6.41 -14.75 -4.57
N VAL A 51 5.63 -13.69 -4.35
CA VAL A 51 5.05 -13.39 -3.04
C VAL A 51 4.17 -14.56 -2.58
N LYS A 52 3.29 -15.08 -3.44
CA LYS A 52 2.39 -16.20 -3.13
C LYS A 52 3.13 -17.51 -2.85
N LYS A 53 4.27 -17.75 -3.50
CA LYS A 53 5.14 -18.91 -3.23
C LYS A 53 5.63 -18.92 -1.78
N TYR A 54 6.06 -17.79 -1.24
CA TYR A 54 6.56 -17.69 0.14
C TYR A 54 5.44 -17.44 1.16
N TYR A 55 4.39 -16.70 0.75
CA TYR A 55 3.29 -16.27 1.61
C TYR A 55 1.95 -16.51 0.89
N PRO A 56 1.42 -17.75 0.87
CA PRO A 56 0.19 -18.09 0.13
C PRO A 56 -1.03 -17.27 0.55
N THR A 57 -1.10 -16.88 1.82
CA THR A 57 -2.17 -16.07 2.41
C THR A 57 -1.97 -14.56 2.24
N SER A 58 -0.91 -14.12 1.56
CA SER A 58 -0.65 -12.69 1.32
C SER A 58 -1.83 -12.00 0.64
N LEU A 59 -2.13 -10.78 1.10
CA LEU A 59 -3.17 -9.92 0.57
C LEU A 59 -2.54 -8.58 0.13
N GLY A 60 -3.19 -7.92 -0.82
CA GLY A 60 -2.93 -6.50 -1.04
C GLY A 60 -3.33 -5.69 0.19
N VAL A 61 -2.63 -4.60 0.49
CA VAL A 61 -2.87 -3.83 1.72
C VAL A 61 -4.31 -3.31 1.83
N ASP A 62 -4.91 -2.89 0.71
CA ASP A 62 -6.30 -2.42 0.69
C ASP A 62 -7.30 -3.56 0.93
N ASP A 63 -7.06 -4.75 0.38
CA ASP A 63 -7.89 -5.94 0.62
C ASP A 63 -7.76 -6.41 2.07
N PHE A 64 -6.54 -6.41 2.62
CA PHE A 64 -6.30 -6.69 4.04
C PHE A 64 -7.08 -5.73 4.94
N MET A 65 -6.96 -4.41 4.71
CA MET A 65 -7.62 -3.40 5.53
C MET A 65 -9.15 -3.45 5.41
N GLY A 66 -9.69 -3.58 4.19
CA GLY A 66 -11.14 -3.65 3.99
C GLY A 66 -11.78 -4.87 4.66
N ARG A 67 -11.11 -6.03 4.61
CA ARG A 67 -11.56 -7.24 5.33
C ARG A 67 -11.48 -7.05 6.84
N LEU A 68 -10.37 -6.48 7.32
CA LEU A 68 -10.13 -6.29 8.74
C LEU A 68 -11.16 -5.33 9.36
N GLU A 69 -11.40 -4.18 8.71
CA GLU A 69 -12.38 -3.19 9.16
C GLU A 69 -13.78 -3.81 9.23
N THR A 70 -14.19 -4.52 8.17
CA THR A 70 -15.50 -5.20 8.13
C THR A 70 -15.64 -6.21 9.28
N LEU A 71 -14.59 -7.01 9.53
CA LEU A 71 -14.60 -7.99 10.59
C LEU A 71 -14.65 -7.33 11.98
N LEU A 72 -13.83 -6.32 12.22
CA LEU A 72 -13.76 -5.62 13.50
C LEU A 72 -15.05 -4.84 13.81
N ALA A 73 -15.68 -4.25 12.80
CA ALA A 73 -16.98 -3.62 12.92
C ALA A 73 -18.06 -4.59 13.41
N ALA A 74 -18.02 -5.86 12.96
CA ALA A 74 -18.94 -6.90 13.44
C ALA A 74 -18.77 -7.22 14.94
N TYR A 75 -17.62 -6.88 15.53
CA TYR A 75 -17.35 -6.98 16.97
C TYR A 75 -17.46 -5.62 17.71
N GLY A 76 -17.97 -4.58 17.04
CA GLY A 76 -18.20 -3.27 17.64
C GLY A 76 -16.95 -2.38 17.76
N PHE A 77 -15.88 -2.69 17.02
CA PHE A 77 -14.69 -1.84 16.90
C PHE A 77 -14.84 -0.91 15.69
N THR A 78 -14.67 0.39 15.92
CA THR A 78 -14.64 1.43 14.89
C THR A 78 -13.50 2.40 15.18
N GLY A 79 -13.15 3.26 14.22
CA GLY A 79 -12.15 4.31 14.44
C GLY A 79 -12.55 5.32 15.53
N ASP A 80 -13.84 5.49 15.80
CA ASP A 80 -14.33 6.44 16.80
C ASP A 80 -14.19 5.94 18.24
N ASN A 81 -14.14 4.63 18.44
CA ASN A 81 -14.29 4.02 19.77
C ASN A 81 -13.13 3.09 20.17
N SER A 82 -12.07 3.06 19.37
CA SER A 82 -10.91 2.18 19.55
C SER A 82 -9.63 2.96 19.31
N ILE A 83 -8.57 2.62 20.03
CA ILE A 83 -7.22 3.08 19.70
C ILE A 83 -6.44 1.99 18.98
N ALA A 84 -5.85 2.34 17.84
CA ALA A 84 -4.89 1.48 17.16
C ALA A 84 -3.49 1.66 17.75
N CYS A 85 -2.82 0.56 18.04
CA CYS A 85 -1.41 0.51 18.41
C CYS A 85 -0.63 -0.16 17.30
N THR A 86 0.31 0.55 16.67
CA THR A 86 1.11 0.02 15.56
C THR A 86 2.53 -0.31 16.00
N ASN A 87 2.94 -1.56 15.78
CA ASN A 87 4.30 -2.06 15.91
C ASN A 87 4.83 -2.56 14.56
N LEU A 88 5.63 -1.72 13.90
CA LEU A 88 6.30 -2.02 12.64
C LEU A 88 7.81 -1.84 12.77
N CYS A 89 8.55 -2.22 11.73
CA CYS A 89 9.95 -1.82 11.62
C CYS A 89 10.07 -0.29 11.48
N ARG A 90 11.16 0.29 11.98
CA ARG A 90 11.50 1.72 11.77
C ARG A 90 11.89 2.08 10.33
N ASP A 91 11.97 1.10 9.43
CA ASP A 91 12.21 1.30 8.00
C ASP A 91 11.05 2.08 7.36
N GLU A 92 11.35 3.10 6.56
CA GLU A 92 10.37 4.03 6.01
C GLU A 92 9.34 3.35 5.10
N VAL A 93 9.72 2.21 4.50
CA VAL A 93 8.86 1.44 3.59
C VAL A 93 7.62 0.88 4.30
N THR A 94 7.64 0.82 5.63
CA THR A 94 6.50 0.35 6.43
C THR A 94 5.43 1.43 6.64
N ALA A 95 5.73 2.70 6.32
CA ALA A 95 4.80 3.82 6.48
C ALA A 95 3.48 3.59 5.74
N ILE A 96 3.52 2.94 4.57
CA ILE A 96 2.31 2.65 3.77
C ILE A 96 1.25 1.88 4.57
N LEU A 97 1.66 0.85 5.32
CA LEU A 97 0.72 0.08 6.14
C LEU A 97 0.22 0.90 7.33
N LYS A 98 1.12 1.67 7.97
CA LYS A 98 0.75 2.57 9.07
C LYS A 98 -0.30 3.58 8.62
N ASP A 99 -0.06 4.28 7.50
CA ASP A 99 -0.98 5.28 6.95
C ASP A 99 -2.36 4.68 6.66
N LYS A 100 -2.41 3.45 6.16
CA LYS A 100 -3.67 2.73 5.90
C LYS A 100 -4.41 2.36 7.18
N ILE A 101 -3.69 1.97 8.23
CA ILE A 101 -4.28 1.73 9.56
C ILE A 101 -4.83 3.03 10.12
N GLU A 102 -4.07 4.13 10.05
CA GLU A 102 -4.47 5.41 10.60
C GLU A 102 -5.61 6.07 9.82
N ALA A 103 -5.75 5.77 8.53
CA ALA A 103 -6.89 6.19 7.73
C ALA A 103 -8.22 5.59 8.22
N VAL A 104 -8.20 4.42 8.86
CA VAL A 104 -9.40 3.72 9.34
C VAL A 104 -9.62 3.96 10.85
N PHE A 105 -8.55 3.90 11.65
CA PHE A 105 -8.63 3.91 13.11
C PHE A 105 -8.09 5.20 13.75
N GLY A 106 -7.87 6.25 12.97
CA GLY A 106 -7.31 7.51 13.44
C GLY A 106 -5.82 7.41 13.80
N CYS A 107 -5.28 8.46 14.43
CA CYS A 107 -3.89 8.50 14.85
C CYS A 107 -3.56 7.34 15.80
N SER A 108 -2.60 6.51 15.42
CA SER A 108 -2.21 5.32 16.18
C SER A 108 -1.11 5.62 17.20
N PHE A 109 -1.13 4.90 18.32
CA PHE A 109 0.01 4.87 19.23
C PHE A 109 1.12 4.00 18.62
N ASN A 110 2.26 4.62 18.29
CA ASN A 110 3.33 3.96 17.57
C ASN A 110 4.39 3.37 18.50
N THR A 111 4.61 2.06 18.43
CA THR A 111 5.62 1.33 19.20
C THR A 111 6.72 0.76 18.31
N ASN A 112 6.98 1.35 17.14
CA ASN A 112 7.91 0.79 16.16
C ASN A 112 9.31 0.59 16.74
N GLY A 113 9.94 -0.52 16.35
CA GLY A 113 11.32 -0.85 16.71
C GLY A 113 12.13 -1.32 15.51
N LEU A 114 13.44 -1.44 15.69
CA LEU A 114 14.31 -1.94 14.63
C LEU A 114 13.94 -3.40 14.31
N GLY A 115 13.57 -3.69 13.06
CA GLY A 115 13.06 -5.01 12.68
C GLY A 115 11.69 -5.37 13.25
N GLY A 116 10.95 -4.42 13.83
CA GLY A 116 9.64 -4.65 14.44
C GLY A 116 9.70 -5.16 15.89
N VAL A 117 10.85 -5.06 16.55
CA VAL A 117 11.00 -5.45 17.97
C VAL A 117 10.30 -4.45 18.90
N ILE A 118 9.57 -4.93 19.90
CA ILE A 118 8.85 -4.08 20.86
C ILE A 118 9.77 -3.72 22.04
N THR A 119 10.60 -2.70 21.87
CA THR A 119 11.52 -2.22 22.93
C THR A 119 10.94 -1.13 23.82
N CYS A 120 9.74 -0.61 23.52
CA CYS A 120 9.06 0.36 24.39
C CYS A 120 8.70 -0.24 25.77
N GLY A 121 8.69 -1.57 25.89
CA GLY A 121 8.42 -2.31 27.12
C GLY A 121 7.00 -2.10 27.64
N VAL A 122 6.75 -2.64 28.83
CA VAL A 122 5.44 -2.54 29.50
C VAL A 122 5.05 -1.09 29.81
N THR A 123 6.03 -0.22 30.06
CA THR A 123 5.79 1.20 30.31
C THR A 123 5.29 1.91 29.05
N GLY A 124 5.97 1.75 27.91
CA GLY A 124 5.52 2.35 26.66
C GLY A 124 4.19 1.77 26.18
N PHE A 125 3.98 0.47 26.37
CA PHE A 125 2.71 -0.16 26.06
C PHE A 125 1.58 0.39 26.94
N GLY A 126 1.81 0.49 28.26
CA GLY A 126 0.86 1.07 29.22
C GLY A 126 0.49 2.53 28.91
N ALA A 127 1.45 3.35 28.43
CA ALA A 127 1.16 4.69 27.97
C ALA A 127 0.16 4.67 26.79
N GLY A 128 0.35 3.79 25.81
CA GLY A 128 -0.59 3.62 24.70
C GLY A 128 -1.98 3.16 25.14
N LEU A 129 -2.06 2.26 26.14
CA LEU A 129 -3.34 1.80 26.66
C LEU A 129 -4.13 2.92 27.34
N SER A 130 -3.46 3.84 28.02
CA SER A 130 -4.14 4.95 28.71
C SER A 130 -4.85 5.98 27.80
N HIS A 131 -4.74 5.83 26.47
CA HIS A 131 -5.28 6.76 25.49
C HIS A 131 -6.53 6.25 24.75
N SER A 132 -7.03 5.06 25.08
CA SER A 132 -8.23 4.53 24.41
C SER A 132 -9.48 5.35 24.75
N PRO A 133 -10.36 5.61 23.78
CA PRO A 133 -11.68 6.15 24.07
C PRO A 133 -12.46 5.24 25.02
N THR A 134 -13.14 5.83 25.99
CA THR A 134 -14.07 5.13 26.87
C THR A 134 -15.50 5.23 26.33
N ASP A 135 -16.21 4.10 26.28
CA ASP A 135 -17.65 4.10 26.01
C ASP A 135 -18.45 4.59 27.24
N PRO A 136 -19.78 4.81 27.14
CA PRO A 136 -20.59 5.26 28.28
C PRO A 136 -20.57 4.33 29.49
N ASP A 137 -20.23 3.04 29.31
CA ASP A 137 -20.10 2.05 30.38
C ASP A 137 -18.66 2.00 30.95
N GLY A 138 -17.76 2.86 30.44
CA GLY A 138 -16.36 2.93 30.84
C GLY A 138 -15.46 1.87 30.20
N ARG A 139 -15.90 1.18 29.15
CA ARG A 139 -15.07 0.18 28.45
C ARG A 139 -14.19 0.84 27.40
N GLU A 140 -12.99 0.32 27.29
CA GLU A 140 -11.96 0.73 26.34
C GLU A 140 -11.79 -0.34 25.26
N LYS A 141 -11.47 0.07 24.03
CA LYS A 141 -11.18 -0.85 22.93
C LYS A 141 -9.80 -0.60 22.34
N TYR A 142 -9.10 -1.68 22.07
CA TYR A 142 -7.71 -1.67 21.63
C TYR A 142 -7.53 -2.55 20.40
N ILE A 143 -6.81 -2.07 19.41
CA ILE A 143 -6.46 -2.84 18.21
C ILE A 143 -4.94 -2.83 18.07
N PHE A 144 -4.31 -4.00 18.18
CA PHE A 144 -2.87 -4.14 18.10
C PHE A 144 -2.45 -4.66 16.73
N PHE A 145 -1.64 -3.88 16.02
CA PHE A 145 -1.04 -4.25 14.75
C PHE A 145 0.45 -4.52 14.98
N SER A 146 0.92 -5.74 14.69
CA SER A 146 2.34 -6.09 14.85
C SER A 146 2.84 -6.88 13.65
N PHE A 147 3.72 -6.28 12.86
CA PHE A 147 4.21 -6.89 11.62
C PHE A 147 5.73 -6.74 11.47
N PRO A 148 6.47 -7.86 11.29
CA PRO A 148 7.77 -7.77 10.62
C PRO A 148 7.55 -7.39 9.15
N HIS A 149 8.61 -6.99 8.45
CA HIS A 149 8.53 -6.69 7.02
C HIS A 149 9.64 -7.36 6.23
N ILE A 150 9.36 -7.61 4.96
CA ILE A 150 10.33 -8.08 3.97
C ILE A 150 9.97 -7.46 2.62
N ALA A 151 10.97 -7.25 1.78
CA ALA A 151 10.75 -6.86 0.40
C ALA A 151 11.05 -8.02 -0.56
N ILE A 152 10.34 -8.01 -1.68
CA ILE A 152 10.65 -8.81 -2.86
C ILE A 152 10.71 -7.82 -4.02
N ASP A 153 11.90 -7.65 -4.60
CA ASP A 153 12.09 -6.68 -5.67
C ASP A 153 11.37 -7.10 -6.96
N GLY A 154 11.45 -6.27 -7.99
CA GLY A 154 10.85 -6.62 -9.28
C GLY A 154 11.39 -7.93 -9.87
N LYS A 155 12.65 -8.30 -9.57
CA LYS A 155 13.31 -9.52 -10.06
C LYS A 155 12.87 -10.77 -9.31
N GLY A 156 12.04 -10.63 -8.28
CA GLY A 156 11.69 -11.72 -7.37
C GLY A 156 12.78 -11.99 -6.32
N THR A 157 13.76 -11.09 -6.19
CA THR A 157 14.84 -11.24 -5.21
C THR A 157 14.30 -10.97 -3.80
N VAL A 158 14.29 -11.99 -2.96
CA VAL A 158 13.82 -11.91 -1.57
C VAL A 158 14.81 -11.10 -0.73
N GLY A 159 14.27 -10.21 0.11
CA GLY A 159 15.05 -9.31 0.96
C GLY A 159 15.57 -8.06 0.24
N SER A 160 15.36 -7.93 -1.07
CA SER A 160 15.85 -6.82 -1.88
C SER A 160 14.75 -5.79 -2.16
N ILE A 161 15.14 -4.51 -2.20
CA ILE A 161 14.24 -3.41 -2.56
C ILE A 161 14.98 -2.30 -3.31
N SER A 162 14.32 -1.66 -4.28
CA SER A 162 14.80 -0.41 -4.87
C SER A 162 14.29 0.78 -4.04
N ARG A 163 15.17 1.72 -3.70
CA ARG A 163 14.82 2.94 -2.94
C ARG A 163 15.02 4.18 -3.80
N PRO A 164 14.08 5.15 -3.79
CA PRO A 164 14.23 6.39 -4.53
C PRO A 164 15.55 7.10 -4.22
N GLY A 165 16.24 7.55 -5.26
CA GLY A 165 17.50 8.29 -5.12
C GLY A 165 18.72 7.47 -4.69
N ARG A 166 18.62 6.14 -4.49
CA ARG A 166 19.79 5.28 -4.27
C ARG A 166 20.17 4.53 -5.54
N ALA A 167 21.47 4.50 -5.82
CA ALA A 167 22.03 3.64 -6.85
C ALA A 167 21.97 2.18 -6.38
N GLY A 168 21.31 1.31 -7.15
CA GLY A 168 21.27 -0.13 -6.92
C GLY A 168 20.28 -0.62 -5.86
N PRO A 169 20.21 -1.95 -5.65
CA PRO A 169 19.32 -2.56 -4.68
C PRO A 169 19.77 -2.29 -3.24
N SER A 170 18.79 -2.13 -2.35
CA SER A 170 18.94 -2.07 -0.90
C SER A 170 18.33 -3.32 -0.24
N CYS A 171 18.42 -3.40 1.09
CA CYS A 171 17.85 -4.49 1.88
C CYS A 171 16.56 -4.08 2.60
N ALA A 172 15.60 -5.00 2.75
CA ALA A 172 14.44 -4.87 3.61
C ALA A 172 13.90 -6.27 4.02
N CYS A 173 13.85 -6.64 5.30
CA CYS A 173 14.32 -5.89 6.47
C CYS A 173 15.85 -6.00 6.66
N GLY A 174 16.55 -4.87 6.68
CA GLY A 174 18.00 -4.85 6.93
C GLY A 174 18.40 -5.41 8.29
N ALA A 175 17.62 -5.13 9.34
CA ALA A 175 17.88 -5.63 10.68
C ALA A 175 17.77 -7.16 10.76
N MET A 176 16.70 -7.72 10.17
CA MET A 176 16.50 -9.18 10.15
C MET A 176 17.53 -9.89 9.29
N ALA A 177 17.91 -9.33 8.13
CA ALA A 177 18.96 -9.89 7.29
C ALA A 177 20.32 -9.93 8.01
N LYS A 178 20.66 -8.86 8.76
CA LYS A 178 21.88 -8.84 9.56
C LYS A 178 21.83 -9.82 10.72
N ALA A 179 20.72 -9.86 11.46
CA ALA A 179 20.54 -10.84 12.54
C ALA A 179 20.66 -12.28 12.03
N LEU A 180 20.05 -12.61 10.88
CA LEU A 180 20.18 -13.92 10.27
C LEU A 180 21.64 -14.29 9.95
N GLY A 181 22.43 -13.33 9.49
CA GLY A 181 23.86 -13.52 9.22
C GLY A 181 24.72 -13.79 10.46
N GLU A 182 24.26 -13.43 11.66
CA GLU A 182 24.93 -13.79 12.93
C GLU A 182 24.59 -15.22 13.37
N PHE A 183 23.53 -15.82 12.84
CA PHE A 183 23.08 -17.19 13.15
C PHE A 183 23.54 -18.24 12.12
N GLN A 184 24.17 -17.83 11.03
CA GLN A 184 24.62 -18.67 9.91
C GLN A 184 26.15 -18.76 9.87
#